data_AF-A0A2D6F112-F1
#
_entry.id   AF-A0A2D6F112-F1
#
_cell.length_a   1.000
_cell.length_b   1.000
_cell.length_c   1.000
_cell.angle_alpha   90.00
_cell.angle_beta   90.00
_cell.angle_gamma   90.00
#
_symmetry.space_group_name_H-M   'P 1'
#
loop_
_entity.id
_entity.type
_entity.pdbx_description
1 polymer ?
#
loop_
_entity_poly.entity_id
_entity_poly.type
_entity_poly.pdbx_seq_one_letter_code
_entity_poly.pdbx_strand_id
1 'polypeptide(L)' 'MRISKKQLKLIELVEKCNYLLLSEINKQEFPDSMINALINKGLLFEHEGAIASATLEIKM' A
#
# COMPACT_ATOMS: atom_id res chain seq x y z
N MET A 1 -9.77 15.15 2.32
CA MET A 1 -8.33 14.87 2.06
C MET A 1 -8.15 14.52 0.58
N ARG A 2 -7.10 15.00 -0.10
CA ARG A 2 -6.78 14.59 -1.49
C ARG A 2 -5.72 13.49 -1.48
N ILE A 3 -6.08 12.30 -1.95
CA ILE A 3 -5.12 11.23 -2.27
C ILE A 3 -4.45 11.61 -3.59
N SER A 4 -3.11 11.50 -3.65
CA SER A 4 -2.38 11.73 -4.91
C SER A 4 -2.63 10.59 -5.89
N LYS A 5 -2.60 10.87 -7.20
CA LYS A 5 -2.71 9.82 -8.24
C LYS A 5 -1.70 8.68 -8.05
N LYS A 6 -0.49 8.99 -7.54
CA LYS A 6 0.54 7.97 -7.25
C LYS A 6 0.15 7.08 -6.06
N GLN A 7 -0.41 7.67 -5.01
CA GLN A 7 -0.89 6.93 -3.84
C GLN A 7 -2.05 6.02 -4.22
N LEU A 8 -2.98 6.51 -5.03
CA LEU A 8 -4.09 5.72 -5.55
C LEU A 8 -3.59 4.52 -6.36
N LYS A 9 -2.63 4.76 -7.27
CA LYS A 9 -2.01 3.71 -8.09
C LYS A 9 -1.35 2.61 -7.24
N LEU A 10 -0.68 2.98 -6.15
CA LEU A 10 -0.09 2.00 -5.23
C LEU A 10 -1.18 1.17 -4.52
N ILE A 11 -2.23 1.81 -4.02
CA ILE A 11 -3.35 1.11 -3.38
C ILE A 11 -3.99 0.13 -4.36
N GLU A 12 -4.29 0.57 -5.59
CA GLU A 12 -4.86 -0.29 -6.63
C GLU A 12 -3.95 -1.46 -7.01
N LEU A 13 -2.62 -1.26 -7.03
CA LEU A 13 -1.65 -2.33 -7.28
C LEU A 13 -1.70 -3.37 -6.15
N VAL A 14 -1.68 -2.93 -4.90
CA VAL A 14 -1.76 -3.82 -3.73
C VAL A 14 -3.10 -4.56 -3.72
N GLU A 15 -4.22 -3.90 -4.04
CA GLU A 15 -5.54 -4.54 -4.14
C GLU A 15 -5.58 -5.62 -5.23
N LYS A 16 -4.98 -5.39 -6.39
CA LYS A 16 -4.93 -6.38 -7.48
C LYS A 16 -4.03 -7.57 -7.16
N CYS A 17 -2.96 -7.35 -6.42
CA CYS A 17 -2.02 -8.40 -6.02
C CYS A 17 -2.42 -9.11 -4.71
N ASN A 18 -3.45 -8.63 -4.00
CA ASN A 18 -3.83 -8.96 -2.62
C ASN A 18 -2.79 -8.53 -1.57
N TYR A 19 -1.51 -8.78 -1.84
CA TYR A 19 -0.36 -8.31 -1.08
C TYR A 19 0.80 -8.00 -2.02
N LEU A 20 1.73 -7.17 -1.59
CA LEU A 20 2.96 -6.83 -2.31
C LEU A 20 4.13 -6.84 -1.34
N LEU A 21 5.22 -7.53 -1.67
CA LEU A 21 6.42 -7.46 -0.84
C LEU A 21 7.06 -6.08 -0.95
N LEU A 22 7.56 -5.53 0.17
CA LEU A 22 8.25 -4.24 0.15
C LEU A 22 9.48 -4.24 -0.77
N SER A 23 10.09 -5.41 -0.99
CA SER A 23 11.20 -5.63 -1.93
C SER A 23 10.78 -5.59 -3.40
N GLU A 24 9.52 -5.89 -3.72
CA GLU A 24 8.97 -5.82 -5.08
C GLU A 24 8.52 -4.41 -5.47
N ILE A 25 8.33 -3.54 -4.48
CA ILE A 25 7.93 -2.16 -4.70
C ILE A 25 9.11 -1.34 -5.17
N ASN A 26 8.95 -0.72 -6.34
CA ASN A 26 9.92 0.25 -6.83
C ASN A 26 9.97 1.49 -5.93
N LYS A 27 10.97 1.56 -5.05
CA LYS A 27 11.16 2.66 -4.09
C LYS A 27 11.44 4.02 -4.73
N GLN A 28 11.87 4.07 -6.00
CA GLN A 28 11.99 5.33 -6.74
C GLN A 28 10.63 5.89 -7.14
N GLU A 29 9.67 5.02 -7.49
CA GLU A 29 8.30 5.43 -7.83
C GLU A 29 7.42 5.62 -6.58
N PHE A 30 7.60 4.74 -5.59
CA PHE A 30 6.85 4.65 -4.34
C PHE A 30 7.80 4.64 -3.13
N PRO A 31 8.24 5.82 -2.64
CA PRO A 31 9.16 5.88 -1.51
C PRO A 31 8.51 5.39 -0.21
N ASP A 32 9.32 4.90 0.73
CA ASP A 32 8.84 4.40 2.03
C ASP A 32 8.03 5.44 2.81
N SER A 33 8.35 6.73 2.66
CA SER A 33 7.56 7.81 3.26
C SER A 33 6.11 7.85 2.75
N MET A 34 5.87 7.52 1.48
CA MET A 34 4.53 7.42 0.90
C MET A 34 3.80 6.18 1.42
N ILE A 35 4.49 5.04 1.46
CA ILE A 35 3.95 3.76 1.97
C ILE A 35 3.54 3.94 3.44
N ASN A 36 4.44 4.46 4.27
CA ASN A 36 4.18 4.76 5.67
C ASN A 36 3.05 5.77 5.84
N ALA A 37 2.95 6.79 4.97
CA ALA A 37 1.84 7.73 5.03
C ALA A 37 0.49 7.08 4.69
N LEU A 38 0.46 6.01 3.89
CA LEU A 38 -0.74 5.24 3.61
C LEU A 38 -1.08 4.26 4.73
N ILE A 39 -0.07 3.64 5.34
CA ILE A 39 -0.23 2.78 6.52
C ILE A 39 -0.78 3.58 7.70
N ASN A 40 -0.19 4.74 8.02
CA ASN A 40 -0.68 5.62 9.09
C ASN A 40 -2.11 6.15 8.84
N LYS A 41 -2.59 6.10 7.60
CA LYS A 41 -3.97 6.46 7.24
C LYS A 41 -4.94 5.28 7.29
N GLY A 42 -4.46 4.07 7.59
CA GLY A 42 -5.26 2.84 7.57
C GLY A 42 -5.71 2.44 6.17
N LEU A 43 -4.99 2.86 5.12
CA LEU A 43 -5.29 2.46 3.74
C LEU A 43 -4.51 1.22 3.31
N LEU A 44 -3.34 1.03 3.92
CA LEU A 44 -2.49 -0.13 3.75
C LEU A 44 -2.11 -0.68 5.11
N PHE A 45 -1.74 -1.96 5.16
CA PHE A 45 -1.24 -2.62 6.35
C PHE A 45 0.08 -3.30 6.03
N GLU A 46 1.06 -3.19 6.92
CA GLU A 46 2.33 -3.90 6.79
C GLU A 46 2.27 -5.19 7.61
N HIS A 47 2.60 -6.32 6.98
CA HIS A 47 2.67 -7.63 7.63
C HIS A 47 3.85 -8.41 7.08
N GLU A 48 4.76 -8.86 7.94
CA GLU A 48 5.93 -9.69 7.58
C GLU A 48 6.75 -9.18 6.38
N GLY A 49 6.91 -7.85 6.25
CA GLY A 49 7.65 -7.24 5.15
C GLY A 49 6.88 -7.16 3.82
N ALA A 50 5.59 -7.49 3.83
CA ALA A 50 4.63 -7.21 2.77
C ALA A 50 3.70 -6.07 3.17
N ILE A 51 3.07 -5.45 2.17
CA ILE A 51 1.94 -4.56 2.36
C ILE A 51 0.68 -5.17 1.75
N ALA A 52 -0.45 -5.00 2.44
CA ALA A 52 -1.77 -5.40 2.02
C ALA A 52 -2.71 -4.19 2.01
N SER A 53 -3.79 -4.30 1.25
CA SER A 53 -4.86 -3.30 1.21
C SER A 53 -5.79 -3.45 2.40
N ALA A 54 -6.22 -2.33 2.98
CA ALA A 54 -7.20 -2.34 4.05
C ALA A 54 -8.57 -2.93 3.66
N THR A 55 -8.90 -2.91 2.37
CA THR A 55 -10.12 -3.53 1.84
C THR A 55 -10.09 -5.06 2.01
N LEU A 56 -8.91 -5.68 2.09
CA LEU A 56 -8.76 -7.12 2.25
C LEU A 56 -9.01 -7.59 3.69
N GLU A 57 -8.60 -6.82 4.70
CA GLU A 57 -8.87 -7.15 6.11
C GLU A 57 -10.37 -7.16 6.44
N ILE A 58 -11.19 -6.39 5.72
CA ILE A 58 -12.65 -6.34 5.93
C ILE A 58 -13.36 -7.62 5.40
N LYS A 59 -12.66 -8.49 4.66
CA LYS A 59 -13.23 -9.73 4.11
C LYS A 59 -12.77 -11.02 4.79
N MET A 60 -11.92 -10.95 5.83
CA MET A 60 -11.61 -12.09 6.70
C MET A 60 -12.55 -12.13 7.91
#